data_AF-A0A1G2G1W7-F1
#
_entry.id   AF-A0A1G2G1W7-F1
#
_cell.length_a   1.000
_cell.length_b   1.000
_cell.length_c   1.000
_cell.angle_alpha   90.00
_cell.angle_beta   90.00
_cell.angle_gamma   90.00
#
_symmetry.space_group_name_H-M   'P 1'
#
loop_
_entity.id
_entity.type
_entity.pdbx_description
1 polymer ?
#
loop_
_entity_poly.entity_id
_entity_poly.type
_entity_poly.pdbx_seq_one_letter_code
_entity_poly.pdbx_strand_id
1 'polypeptide(L)'
;MRFRLFVAAIALVPGIALAAPRTYHELANYFVTIIDTATGMLIVAGIVIYFFGISTGLVSKGEDAQSKLRIYMLWGLIVLFVMVSIWGILRLVQNTLFMGDPYSPDVGSSGFEDPFVPREFAE
;
A
#
# COMPACT_ATOMS: atom_id res chain seq x y z
N MET A 1 -10.59 -35.69 -15.68
CA MET A 1 -10.10 -34.67 -14.71
C MET A 1 -10.09 -33.24 -15.27
N ARG A 2 -9.85 -33.02 -16.56
CA ARG A 2 -9.75 -31.67 -17.19
C ARG A 2 -11.03 -30.84 -17.13
N PHE A 3 -12.19 -31.49 -17.28
CA PHE A 3 -13.51 -30.85 -17.24
C PHE A 3 -13.88 -30.29 -15.85
N ARG A 4 -13.41 -30.94 -14.77
CA ARG A 4 -13.65 -30.50 -13.39
C ARG A 4 -12.92 -29.19 -13.05
N LEU A 5 -11.75 -28.97 -13.64
CA LEU A 5 -11.00 -27.72 -13.50
C LEU A 5 -11.71 -26.56 -14.21
N PHE A 6 -12.34 -26.82 -15.36
CA PHE A 6 -13.09 -25.81 -16.10
C PHE A 6 -14.39 -25.39 -15.39
N VAL A 7 -15.10 -26.36 -14.80
CA VAL A 7 -16.31 -26.09 -13.99
C VAL A 7 -15.95 -25.36 -12.68
N ALA A 8 -14.85 -25.72 -12.04
CA ALA A 8 -14.36 -24.99 -10.86
C ALA A 8 -13.95 -23.55 -11.19
N ALA A 9 -13.34 -23.31 -12.37
CA ALA A 9 -13.02 -21.96 -12.83
C ALA A 9 -14.29 -21.12 -13.07
N ILE A 10 -15.30 -21.66 -13.77
CA ILE A 10 -16.58 -20.98 -14.04
C ILE A 10 -17.37 -20.71 -12.76
N ALA A 11 -17.33 -21.62 -11.77
CA ALA A 11 -18.00 -21.41 -10.48
C ALA A 11 -17.34 -20.30 -9.64
N LEU A 12 -16.07 -19.97 -9.90
CA LEU A 12 -15.33 -18.89 -9.23
C LEU A 12 -15.49 -17.53 -9.95
N VAL A 13 -15.91 -17.53 -11.22
CA VAL A 13 -16.20 -16.32 -12.02
C VAL A 13 -17.21 -15.38 -11.36
N PRO A 14 -18.39 -15.82 -10.86
CA PRO A 14 -19.31 -14.91 -10.20
C PRO A 14 -18.75 -14.36 -8.88
N GLY A 15 -17.85 -15.08 -8.19
CA GLY A 15 -17.17 -14.56 -6.99
C GLY A 15 -16.24 -13.39 -7.29
N ILE A 16 -15.54 -13.42 -8.42
CA ILE A 16 -14.64 -12.33 -8.86
C ILE A 16 -15.43 -11.19 -9.53
N ALA A 17 -16.48 -11.54 -10.29
CA ALA A 17 -17.32 -10.55 -10.99
C ALA A 17 -18.24 -9.77 -10.05
N LEU A 18 -18.70 -10.36 -8.94
CA LEU A 18 -19.49 -9.66 -7.91
C LEU A 18 -18.64 -8.76 -7.01
N ALA A 19 -17.32 -9.00 -6.95
CA ALA A 19 -16.34 -8.14 -6.26
C ALA A 19 -15.65 -7.15 -7.21
N ALA A 20 -16.04 -7.12 -8.49
CA ALA A 20 -15.48 -6.19 -9.45
C ALA A 20 -15.92 -4.75 -9.12
N PRO A 21 -14.97 -3.80 -9.05
CA PRO A 21 -15.27 -2.40 -8.76
C PRO A 21 -16.20 -1.85 -9.84
N ARG A 22 -17.36 -1.31 -9.43
CA ARG A 22 -18.40 -0.79 -10.34
C ARG A 22 -18.14 0.66 -10.72
N THR A 23 -17.25 1.33 -10.00
CA THR A 23 -16.90 2.73 -10.19
C THR A 23 -15.39 2.89 -10.41
N TYR A 24 -15.00 3.94 -11.14
CA TYR A 24 -13.58 4.30 -11.32
C TYR A 24 -12.89 4.54 -9.97
N HIS A 25 -13.65 5.06 -9.01
CA HIS A 25 -13.22 5.29 -7.64
C HIS A 25 -12.86 3.98 -6.91
N GLU A 26 -13.75 2.99 -6.93
CA GLU A 26 -13.47 1.68 -6.32
C GLU A 26 -12.26 0.99 -6.97
N LEU A 27 -12.09 1.15 -8.28
CA LEU A 27 -10.93 0.62 -8.99
C LEU A 27 -9.63 1.31 -8.54
N ALA A 28 -9.63 2.63 -8.43
CA ALA A 28 -8.48 3.40 -7.96
C ALA A 28 -8.10 3.01 -6.52
N ASN A 29 -9.09 2.91 -5.62
CA ASN A 29 -8.87 2.51 -4.23
C ASN A 29 -8.35 1.08 -4.11
N TYR A 30 -8.84 0.17 -4.96
CA TYR A 30 -8.34 -1.21 -5.01
C TYR A 30 -6.85 -1.25 -5.40
N PHE A 31 -6.44 -0.48 -6.42
CA PHE A 31 -5.03 -0.38 -6.80
C PHE A 31 -4.17 0.23 -5.71
N VAL A 32 -4.61 1.33 -5.09
CA VAL A 32 -3.89 1.98 -3.99
C VAL A 32 -3.69 1.00 -2.83
N THR A 33 -4.72 0.25 -2.45
CA THR A 33 -4.66 -0.73 -1.37
C THR A 33 -3.66 -1.86 -1.66
N ILE A 34 -3.61 -2.35 -2.91
CA ILE A 34 -2.64 -3.36 -3.34
C ILE A 34 -1.22 -2.82 -3.24
N ILE A 35 -0.98 -1.61 -3.74
CA ILE A 35 0.35 -0.99 -3.73
C ILE A 35 0.79 -0.72 -2.29
N ASP A 36 -0.11 -0.26 -1.42
CA ASP A 36 0.20 -0.02 0.00
C ASP A 36 0.59 -1.32 0.72
N THR A 37 -0.22 -2.36 0.54
CA THR A 37 0.05 -3.69 1.11
C THR A 37 1.36 -4.28 0.57
N ALA A 38 1.57 -4.20 -0.74
CA ALA A 38 2.80 -4.67 -1.38
C ALA A 38 4.02 -3.90 -0.88
N THR A 39 3.93 -2.58 -0.76
CA THR A 39 5.02 -1.73 -0.25
C THR A 39 5.37 -2.11 1.18
N GLY A 40 4.38 -2.27 2.07
CA GLY A 40 4.60 -2.74 3.44
C GLY A 40 5.29 -4.12 3.49
N MET A 41 4.86 -5.04 2.63
CA MET A 41 5.49 -6.36 2.51
C MET A 41 6.93 -6.27 1.98
N LEU A 42 7.20 -5.41 0.99
CA LEU A 42 8.55 -5.16 0.47
C LEU A 42 9.47 -4.55 1.52
N ILE A 43 8.97 -3.67 2.40
CA ILE A 43 9.76 -3.11 3.49
C ILE A 43 10.19 -4.22 4.45
N VAL A 44 9.27 -5.08 4.88
CA VAL A 44 9.58 -6.22 5.77
C VAL A 44 10.57 -7.16 5.10
N ALA A 45 10.34 -7.55 3.85
CA ALA A 45 11.24 -8.41 3.10
C ALA A 45 12.62 -7.76 2.89
N GLY A 46 12.66 -6.46 2.60
CA GLY A 46 13.88 -5.68 2.41
C GLY A 46 14.74 -5.62 3.67
N ILE A 47 14.10 -5.48 4.85
CA ILE A 47 14.79 -5.56 6.14
C ILE A 47 15.45 -6.92 6.33
N VAL A 48 14.71 -8.01 6.07
CA VAL A 48 15.24 -9.39 6.19
C VAL A 48 16.43 -9.60 5.24
N ILE A 49 16.31 -9.19 3.98
CA ILE A 49 17.38 -9.31 2.98
C ILE A 49 18.60 -8.47 3.37
N TYR A 50 18.40 -7.26 3.87
CA TYR A 50 19.47 -6.39 4.34
C TYR A 50 20.28 -7.04 5.48
N PHE A 51 19.59 -7.57 6.50
CA PHE A 51 20.25 -8.28 7.60
C PHE A 51 20.98 -9.54 7.14
N PHE A 52 20.39 -10.30 6.21
CA PHE A 52 21.05 -11.47 5.62
C PHE A 52 22.34 -11.10 4.86
N GLY A 53 22.31 -10.00 4.10
CA GLY A 53 23.48 -9.46 3.41
C GLY A 53 24.60 -9.03 4.35
N ILE A 54 24.25 -8.37 5.46
CA ILE A 54 25.23 -7.97 6.49
C ILE A 54 25.83 -9.19 7.18
N SER A 55 25.00 -10.14 7.60
CA SER A 55 25.46 -11.36 8.28
C SER A 55 26.49 -12.13 7.45
N THR A 56 26.29 -12.17 6.13
CA THR A 56 27.24 -12.84 5.21
C THR A 56 28.55 -12.07 5.08
N GLY A 57 28.48 -10.74 5.05
CA GLY A 57 29.67 -9.88 4.97
C GLY A 57 30.57 -9.94 6.22
N LEU A 58 29.99 -10.18 7.41
CA LEU A 58 30.72 -10.28 8.68
C LEU A 58 31.60 -11.54 8.79
N VAL A 59 31.27 -12.61 8.06
CA VAL A 59 32.03 -13.88 8.08
C VAL A 59 33.34 -13.78 7.29
N SER A 60 33.47 -12.76 6.42
CA SER A 60 34.68 -12.50 5.64
C SER A 60 35.83 -11.96 6.51
N LYS A 61 36.95 -12.69 6.57
CA LYS A 61 38.16 -12.28 7.30
C LYS A 61 39.21 -11.68 6.34
N GLY A 62 39.22 -10.35 6.26
CA GLY A 62 40.27 -9.56 5.61
C GLY A 62 40.15 -8.08 6.01
N GLU A 63 41.26 -7.38 6.23
CA GLU A 63 41.26 -5.95 6.62
C GLU A 63 40.51 -5.08 5.58
N ASP A 64 40.70 -5.36 4.29
CA ASP A 64 39.99 -4.71 3.19
C ASP A 64 38.50 -5.06 3.13
N ALA A 65 38.12 -6.23 3.64
CA ALA A 65 36.72 -6.67 3.67
C ALA A 65 35.92 -5.93 4.74
N GLN A 66 36.54 -5.64 5.90
CA GLN A 66 35.88 -4.87 6.96
C GLN A 66 35.59 -3.43 6.55
N SER A 67 36.54 -2.76 5.89
CA SER A 67 36.35 -1.37 5.46
C SER A 67 35.22 -1.24 4.45
N LYS A 68 35.18 -2.15 3.46
CA LYS A 68 34.09 -2.24 2.48
C LYS A 68 32.75 -2.58 3.14
N LEU A 69 32.73 -3.50 4.10
CA LEU A 69 31.51 -3.88 4.81
C LEU A 69 30.88 -2.69 5.55
N ARG A 70 31.69 -1.87 6.23
CA ARG A 70 31.20 -0.66 6.91
C ARG A 70 30.54 0.32 5.94
N ILE A 71 31.13 0.50 4.77
CA ILE A 71 30.57 1.34 3.70
C ILE A 71 29.24 0.76 3.22
N TYR A 72 29.15 -0.55 2.95
CA TYR A 72 27.90 -1.21 2.54
C TYR A 72 26.80 -1.12 3.60
N MET A 73 27.13 -1.25 4.89
CA MET A 73 26.16 -1.10 5.97
C MET A 73 25.54 0.30 5.98
N LEU A 74 26.36 1.35 5.83
CA LEU A 74 25.88 2.72 5.76
C LEU A 74 25.00 2.97 4.52
N TRP A 75 25.43 2.51 3.34
CA TRP A 75 24.63 2.67 2.12
C TRP A 75 23.28 1.95 2.20
N GLY A 76 23.27 0.71 2.71
CA GLY A 76 22.01 -0.02 2.86
C GLY A 76 21.09 0.58 3.93
N LEU A 77 21.65 1.14 5.01
CA LEU A 77 20.86 1.87 6.01
C LEU A 77 20.23 3.14 5.41
N ILE A 78 20.96 3.88 4.57
CA ILE A 78 20.44 5.06 3.88
C ILE A 78 19.28 4.67 2.96
N VAL A 79 19.44 3.61 2.16
CA VAL A 79 18.37 3.13 1.25
C VAL A 79 17.15 2.69 2.05
N LEU A 80 17.36 1.94 3.14
CA LEU A 80 16.27 1.50 4.02
C LEU A 80 15.54 2.70 4.65
N PHE A 81 16.31 3.67 5.15
CA PHE A 81 15.77 4.88 5.75
C PHE A 81 14.91 5.66 4.75
N VAL A 82 15.40 5.88 3.52
CA VAL A 82 14.64 6.60 2.49
C VAL A 82 13.36 5.86 2.11
N MET A 83 13.42 4.54 1.93
CA MET A 83 12.23 3.71 1.62
C MET A 83 11.15 3.84 2.68
N VAL A 84 11.51 3.70 3.96
CA VAL A 84 10.56 3.81 5.08
C VAL A 84 10.08 5.25 5.28
N SER A 85 10.99 6.22 5.11
CA SER A 85 10.70 7.65 5.30
C SER A 85 9.68 8.16 4.29
N ILE A 86 9.83 7.83 3.00
CA ILE A 86 8.87 8.25 1.97
C ILE A 86 7.47 7.71 2.29
N TRP A 87 7.34 6.44 2.63
CA TRP A 87 6.04 5.84 2.96
C TRP A 87 5.41 6.47 4.22
N GLY A 88 6.22 6.68 5.26
CA GLY A 88 5.77 7.34 6.49
C GLY A 88 5.34 8.80 6.29
N ILE A 89 6.11 9.57 5.53
CA ILE A 89 5.79 10.97 5.22
C ILE A 89 4.54 11.06 4.36
N LEU A 90 4.38 10.22 3.33
CA LEU A 90 3.17 10.20 2.50
C LEU A 90 1.93 9.97 3.35
N ARG A 91 1.97 9.02 4.29
CA ARG A 91 0.87 8.75 5.22
C ARG A 91 0.61 9.92 6.17
N LEU A 92 1.66 10.57 6.67
CA LEU A 92 1.53 11.76 7.52
C LEU A 92 0.88 12.91 6.74
N VAL A 93 1.31 13.15 5.50
CA VAL A 93 0.78 14.19 4.62
C VAL A 93 -0.67 13.93 4.26
N GLN A 94 -1.02 12.69 3.93
CA GLN A 94 -2.41 12.25 3.71
C GLN A 94 -3.27 12.57 4.94
N ASN A 95 -2.84 12.17 6.13
CA ASN A 95 -3.62 12.36 7.35
C ASN A 95 -3.72 13.83 7.81
N THR A 96 -2.71 14.65 7.52
CA THR A 96 -2.65 16.03 8.01
C THR A 96 -3.21 17.05 7.02
N LEU A 97 -2.97 16.89 5.72
CA LEU A 97 -3.40 17.85 4.69
C LEU A 97 -4.70 17.45 4.00
N PHE A 98 -5.01 16.15 3.94
CA PHE A 98 -6.19 15.62 3.25
C PHE A 98 -7.17 15.02 4.28
N MET A 99 -7.55 15.79 5.31
CA MET A 99 -8.54 15.39 6.32
C MET A 99 -9.87 15.02 5.66
N GLY A 100 -10.02 13.76 5.27
CA GLY A 100 -11.13 13.27 4.46
C GLY A 100 -10.59 12.60 3.20
N ASP A 101 -11.03 11.37 2.98
CA ASP A 101 -10.67 10.55 1.83
C ASP A 101 -10.81 11.40 0.55
N PRO A 102 -9.71 11.78 -0.14
CA PRO A 102 -9.74 12.73 -1.26
C PRO A 102 -10.50 12.19 -2.47
N TYR A 103 -11.00 10.96 -2.35
CA TYR A 103 -11.77 10.27 -3.34
C TYR A 103 -13.25 10.13 -2.93
N SER A 104 -13.66 10.44 -1.68
CA SER A 104 -15.06 10.29 -1.25
C SER A 104 -15.97 11.33 -1.92
N PRO A 105 -17.13 10.93 -2.49
CA PRO A 105 -18.10 11.85 -3.06
C PRO A 105 -18.83 12.73 -2.02
N ASP A 106 -18.59 12.54 -0.72
CA ASP A 106 -19.26 13.26 0.38
C ASP A 106 -18.71 14.68 0.66
N VAL A 107 -18.02 15.31 -0.30
CA VAL A 107 -17.66 16.74 -0.24
C VAL A 107 -18.87 17.70 -0.27
N GLY A 108 -20.10 17.19 -0.12
CA GLY A 108 -21.34 17.97 -0.09
C GLY A 108 -22.31 17.66 1.06
N SER A 109 -22.00 16.74 1.98
CA SER A 109 -22.91 16.43 3.12
C SER A 109 -22.50 17.11 4.44
N SER A 110 -21.58 18.08 4.38
CA SER A 110 -21.12 18.86 5.52
C SER A 110 -22.19 19.82 6.06
N GLY A 111 -23.23 19.29 6.69
CA GLY A 111 -24.11 20.02 7.62
C GLY A 111 -24.81 21.27 7.08
N PHE A 112 -24.72 21.55 5.79
CA PHE A 112 -25.49 22.60 5.14
C PHE A 112 -26.87 22.01 4.87
N GLU A 113 -27.80 22.22 5.80
CA GLU A 113 -29.23 22.19 5.47
C GLU A 113 -29.41 23.15 4.31
N ASP A 114 -29.61 22.60 3.11
CA ASP A 114 -29.89 23.39 1.92
C ASP A 114 -31.12 24.28 2.22
N PRO A 115 -30.95 25.62 2.29
CA PRO A 115 -32.03 26.56 2.63
C PRO A 115 -33.17 26.54 1.62
N PHE A 116 -32.94 25.92 0.46
CA PHE A 116 -33.87 25.88 -0.66
C PHE A 116 -34.57 24.52 -0.79
N VAL A 117 -34.29 23.55 0.08
CA VAL A 117 -35.10 22.33 0.20
C VAL A 117 -36.38 22.68 0.97
N PRO A 118 -37.55 22.69 0.33
CA PRO A 118 -38.80 22.94 1.04
C PRO A 118 -39.00 21.85 2.08
N ARG A 119 -39.36 22.24 3.31
CA ARG A 119 -39.65 21.30 4.44
C ARG A 119 -40.84 20.36 4.20
N GLU A 120 -41.40 20.36 3.00
CA GLU A 120 -42.58 19.60 2.58
C GLU A 120 -42.27 18.11 2.34
N PHE A 121 -40.99 17.74 2.21
CA PHE A 121 -40.55 16.35 1.97
C PHE A 121 -39.98 15.66 3.22
N ALA A 122 -40.19 16.22 4.42
CA ALA A 122 -39.62 15.73 5.68
C ALA A 122 -40.64 14.97 6.56
N GLU A 123 -41.73 14.46 5.98
CA GLU A 123 -42.69 13.56 6.63
C GLU A 123 -42.72 12.17 5.96
#